data_AF-A0A3R7I4D0-F1
#
_entry.id   AF-A0A3R7I4D0-F1
#
_cell.length_a   1.000
_cell.length_b   1.000
_cell.length_c   1.000
_cell.angle_alpha   90.00
_cell.angle_beta   90.00
_cell.angle_gamma   90.00
#
_symmetry.space_group_name_H-M   'P 1'
#
loop_
_entity.id
_entity.type
_entity.pdbx_description
1 polymer ?
#
loop_
_entity_poly.entity_id
_entity_poly.type
_entity_poly.pdbx_seq_one_letter_code
_entity_poly.pdbx_strand_id
1 'polypeptide(L)'
;MKFIKWKTEIFYIVTVMTNPMYVVAIQKAKAIVTDVGGMICHAAIIARELGLPCVVGTGKATKILKDNMEGIVDGTKGIVYLSD
;
A
#
# COMPACT_ATOMS: atom_id res chain seq x y z
N MET A 1 -3.33 -4.90 -10.06
CA MET A 1 -3.49 -4.31 -8.72
C MET A 1 -4.26 -5.30 -7.86
N LYS A 2 -3.76 -5.62 -6.66
CA LYS A 2 -4.50 -6.42 -5.69
C LYS A 2 -5.06 -5.51 -4.62
N PHE A 3 -6.30 -5.77 -4.23
CA PHE A 3 -6.94 -5.11 -3.12
C PHE A 3 -6.99 -6.09 -1.98
N ILE A 4 -6.29 -5.76 -0.90
CA ILE A 4 -6.20 -6.67 0.23
C ILE A 4 -7.14 -6.17 1.30
N LYS A 5 -8.21 -6.95 1.56
CA LYS A 5 -9.08 -6.76 2.71
C LYS A 5 -8.45 -7.49 3.90
N TRP A 6 -8.13 -6.77 4.95
CA TRP A 6 -7.64 -7.38 6.20
C TRP A 6 -8.83 -7.82 7.06
N LYS A 7 -8.59 -8.55 8.15
CA LYS A 7 -9.66 -9.12 9.00
C LYS A 7 -10.63 -8.07 9.55
N THR A 8 -10.10 -6.91 9.95
CA THR A 8 -10.88 -5.69 10.15
C THR A 8 -11.27 -5.11 8.79
N GLU A 9 -12.40 -4.41 8.64
CA GLU A 9 -12.83 -3.77 7.35
C GLU A 9 -11.94 -2.61 6.86
N ILE A 10 -10.62 -2.77 6.96
CA ILE A 10 -9.54 -1.89 6.59
C ILE A 10 -9.03 -2.35 5.22
N PHE A 11 -8.90 -1.39 4.32
CA PHE A 11 -8.57 -1.62 2.92
C PHE A 11 -7.14 -1.14 2.62
N TYR A 12 -6.29 -2.06 2.16
CA TYR A 12 -4.94 -1.74 1.71
C TYR A 12 -4.79 -1.97 0.21
N ILE A 13 -4.10 -1.05 -0.45
CA ILE A 13 -3.72 -1.21 -1.86
C ILE A 13 -2.34 -1.85 -1.90
N VAL A 14 -2.25 -3.02 -2.54
CA VAL A 14 -0.97 -3.70 -2.78
C VAL A 14 -0.82 -3.97 -4.26
N THR A 15 0.17 -3.36 -4.90
CA THR A 15 0.33 -3.44 -6.36
C THR A 15 1.79 -3.35 -6.77
N VAL A 16 2.13 -3.78 -7.98
CA VAL A 16 3.49 -3.62 -8.49
C VAL A 16 3.82 -2.12 -8.64
N MET A 17 2.89 -1.38 -9.23
CA MET A 17 2.93 0.07 -9.39
C MET A 17 1.50 0.62 -9.39
N THR A 18 1.32 1.84 -8.90
CA THR A 18 0.04 2.57 -9.00
C THR A 18 -0.08 3.28 -10.34
N ASN A 19 -1.31 3.49 -10.82
CA ASN A 19 -1.58 4.38 -11.94
C ASN A 19 -2.57 5.49 -11.53
N PRO A 20 -2.70 6.57 -12.32
CA PRO A 20 -3.66 7.65 -12.07
C PRO A 20 -5.14 7.19 -12.10
N MET A 21 -5.45 6.06 -12.74
CA MET A 21 -6.82 5.53 -12.75
C MET A 21 -7.27 4.97 -11.41
N TYR A 22 -6.35 4.78 -10.46
CA TYR A 22 -6.64 4.21 -9.15
C TYR A 22 -7.02 5.24 -8.09
N VAL A 23 -7.12 6.53 -8.43
CA VAL A 23 -7.38 7.62 -7.48
C VAL A 23 -8.59 7.35 -6.58
N VAL A 24 -9.72 6.91 -7.15
CA VAL A 24 -10.94 6.60 -6.36
C VAL A 24 -10.71 5.47 -5.36
N ALA A 25 -9.93 4.46 -5.72
CA ALA A 25 -9.59 3.37 -4.81
C ALA A 25 -8.59 3.83 -3.74
N ILE A 26 -7.61 4.66 -4.12
CA ILE A 26 -6.60 5.23 -3.23
C ILE A 26 -7.27 6.10 -2.15
N GLN A 27 -8.26 6.91 -2.51
CA GLN A 27 -9.02 7.73 -1.57
C GLN A 27 -9.74 6.91 -0.49
N LYS A 28 -10.06 5.64 -0.76
CA LYS A 28 -10.70 4.72 0.19
C LYS A 28 -9.70 3.86 0.96
N ALA A 29 -8.42 3.89 0.58
CA ALA A 29 -7.38 3.08 1.18
C ALA A 29 -6.91 3.65 2.51
N LYS A 30 -6.39 2.76 3.35
CA LYS A 30 -5.77 3.08 4.64
C LYS A 30 -4.24 3.04 4.60
N ALA A 31 -3.67 2.34 3.63
CA ALA A 31 -2.27 2.48 3.23
C ALA A 31 -2.05 1.99 1.80
N ILE A 32 -0.89 2.36 1.23
CA ILE A 32 -0.46 1.93 -0.09
C ILE A 32 0.89 1.22 0.03
N VAL A 33 0.98 0.02 -0.52
CA VAL A 33 2.24 -0.74 -0.61
C VAL A 33 2.53 -1.07 -2.08
N THR A 34 3.73 -0.76 -2.56
CA THR A 34 4.14 -1.11 -3.92
C THR A 34 5.43 -1.89 -4.00
N ASP A 35 5.54 -2.78 -5.00
CA ASP A 35 6.80 -3.50 -5.27
C ASP A 35 7.84 -2.60 -5.93
N VAL A 36 7.39 -1.66 -6.76
CA VAL A 36 8.24 -0.76 -7.54
C VAL A 36 7.88 0.69 -7.22
N GLY A 37 8.88 1.56 -7.28
CA GLY A 37 8.74 2.99 -7.07
C GLY A 37 9.84 3.52 -6.16
N GLY A 38 9.94 4.84 -6.10
CA GLY A 38 10.85 5.56 -5.21
C GLY A 38 10.14 6.73 -4.57
N MET A 39 10.88 7.58 -3.85
CA MET A 39 10.29 8.67 -3.08
C MET A 39 9.43 9.65 -3.87
N ILE A 40 9.63 9.77 -5.19
CA ILE A 40 8.89 10.70 -6.07
C ILE A 40 7.92 10.00 -7.03
N CYS A 41 7.66 8.70 -6.84
CA CYS A 41 6.72 8.00 -7.72
C CYS A 41 5.27 8.44 -7.46
N HIS A 42 4.39 8.13 -8.40
CA HIS A 42 2.96 8.43 -8.30
C HIS A 42 2.35 7.99 -6.96
N ALA A 43 2.65 6.76 -6.48
CA ALA A 43 2.15 6.24 -5.22
C ALA A 43 2.60 7.09 -4.02
N ALA A 44 3.87 7.51 -4.00
CA ALA A 44 4.45 8.27 -2.90
C ALA A 44 3.93 9.71 -2.85
N ILE A 45 3.72 10.34 -4.01
CA ILE A 45 3.17 11.69 -4.09
C ILE A 45 1.72 11.71 -3.62
N ILE A 46 0.85 10.88 -4.23
CA ILE A 46 -0.58 10.87 -3.89
C ILE A 46 -0.84 10.42 -2.45
N ALA A 47 -0.01 9.52 -1.91
CA ALA A 47 -0.12 9.12 -0.51
C ALA A 47 0.15 10.30 0.44
N ARG A 48 1.16 11.13 0.15
CA ARG A 48 1.46 12.32 0.97
C ARG A 48 0.34 13.36 0.88
N GLU A 49 -0.20 13.58 -0.32
CA GLU A 49 -1.34 14.48 -0.53
C GLU A 49 -2.58 14.06 0.27
N LEU A 50 -2.80 12.75 0.40
CA LEU A 50 -3.95 12.18 1.10
C LEU A 50 -3.66 11.83 2.57
N GLY A 51 -2.44 12.07 3.07
CA GLY A 51 -2.04 11.71 4.43
C GLY A 51 -2.04 10.20 4.71
N LEU A 52 -1.87 9.37 3.68
CA LEU A 52 -1.86 7.91 3.80
C LEU A 52 -0.44 7.39 4.07
N PRO A 53 -0.26 6.42 4.98
CA PRO A 53 0.99 5.69 5.08
C PRO A 53 1.27 4.95 3.76
N CYS A 54 2.52 5.03 3.32
CA CYS A 54 2.94 4.45 2.04
C CYS A 54 4.34 3.85 2.12
N VAL A 55 4.49 2.64 1.58
CA VAL A 55 5.78 1.96 1.41
C VAL A 55 5.91 1.58 -0.06
N VAL A 56 6.99 2.00 -0.69
CA VAL A 56 7.27 1.75 -2.11
C VAL A 56 8.59 1.02 -2.28
N GLY A 57 8.75 0.31 -3.39
CA GLY A 57 10.02 -0.38 -3.70
C GLY A 57 10.25 -1.65 -2.87
N THR A 58 9.18 -2.31 -2.40
CA THR A 58 9.30 -3.52 -1.56
C THR A 58 9.82 -4.75 -2.32
N GLY A 59 9.78 -4.75 -3.66
CA GLY A 59 10.22 -5.82 -4.55
C GLY A 59 9.40 -7.13 -4.51
N LYS A 60 8.66 -7.39 -3.42
CA LYS A 60 7.98 -8.68 -3.19
C LYS A 60 6.66 -8.59 -2.39
N ALA A 61 6.16 -7.40 -2.06
CA ALA A 61 4.92 -7.26 -1.30
C ALA A 61 3.73 -7.90 -2.01
N THR A 62 3.58 -7.79 -3.33
CA THR A 62 2.42 -8.41 -4.04
C THR A 62 2.41 -9.94 -4.02
N LYS A 63 3.57 -10.55 -3.72
CA LYS A 63 3.74 -12.01 -3.60
C LYS A 63 3.55 -12.49 -2.16
N ILE A 64 3.99 -11.70 -1.19
CA ILE A 64 3.88 -12.03 0.23
C ILE A 64 2.48 -11.69 0.76
N LEU A 65 1.96 -10.52 0.42
CA LEU A 65 0.70 -10.01 0.94
C LEU A 65 -0.49 -10.68 0.25
N LYS A 66 -1.36 -11.30 1.06
CA LYS A 66 -2.60 -11.97 0.63
C LYS A 66 -3.79 -11.45 1.42
N ASP A 67 -4.99 -11.73 0.89
CA ASP A 67 -6.26 -11.38 1.51
C ASP A 67 -6.41 -12.00 2.90
N ASN A 68 -7.12 -11.31 3.78
CA ASN A 68 -7.39 -11.68 5.18
C ASN A 68 -6.16 -11.78 6.10
N MET A 69 -4.99 -11.31 5.66
CA MET A 69 -3.83 -11.16 6.55
C MET A 69 -3.97 -9.90 7.42
N GLU A 70 -3.18 -9.82 8.49
CA GLU A 70 -3.11 -8.63 9.36
C GLU A 70 -1.68 -8.08 9.40
N GLY A 71 -1.55 -6.82 9.81
CA GLY A 71 -0.28 -6.15 9.84
C GLY A 71 -0.39 -4.66 10.14
N ILE A 72 0.72 -3.94 9.92
CA ILE A 72 0.81 -2.50 10.08
C ILE A 72 1.73 -1.96 8.99
N VAL A 73 1.32 -0.88 8.32
CA VAL A 73 2.16 -0.17 7.34
C VAL A 73 2.72 1.09 7.99
N ASP A 74 4.03 1.12 8.23
CA ASP A 74 4.76 2.29 8.73
C ASP A 74 5.44 3.00 7.55
N GLY A 75 4.76 4.02 7.03
CA GLY A 75 5.28 4.86 5.95
C GLY A 75 6.44 5.78 6.35
N THR A 76 6.70 5.97 7.64
CA THR A 76 7.84 6.79 8.12
C THR A 76 9.14 6.02 8.09
N LYS A 77 9.09 4.73 8.42
CA LYS A 77 10.26 3.83 8.38
C LYS A 77 10.39 3.06 7.07
N GLY A 78 9.33 3.03 6.25
CA GLY A 78 9.30 2.22 5.04
C GLY A 78 9.14 0.72 5.32
N ILE A 79 8.47 0.35 6.41
CA ILE A 79 8.36 -1.04 6.89
C ILE A 79 6.90 -1.48 6.92
N VAL A 80 6.66 -2.73 6.50
CA VAL A 80 5.37 -3.41 6.68
C VAL A 80 5.56 -4.53 7.70
N TYR A 81 4.88 -4.44 8.84
CA TYR A 81 4.83 -5.48 9.85
C TYR A 81 3.68 -6.42 9.53
N LEU A 82 3.90 -7.72 9.63
CA LEU A 82 2.86 -8.73 9.48
C LEU A 82 2.53 -9.30 10.85
N SER A 83 1.24 -9.54 11.10
CA SER A 83 0.77 -10.25 12.29
C SER A 83 0.53 -11.72 11.94
N ASP A 84 0.75 -12.60 12.91
CA ASP A 84 0.49 -14.04 12.79
C ASP A 84 -1.00 -14.41 12.88
#